data_AF-A0A5M9N8L8-F1
#
_entry.id   AF-A0A5M9N8L8-F1
#
_cell.length_a   1.000
_cell.length_b   1.000
_cell.length_c   1.000
_cell.angle_alpha   90.00
_cell.angle_beta   90.00
_cell.angle_gamma   90.00
#
_symmetry.space_group_name_H-M   'P 1'
#
loop_
_entity.id
_entity.type
_entity.pdbx_description
1 polymer ?
#
loop_
_entity_poly.entity_id
_entity_poly.type
_entity_poly.pdbx_seq_one_letter_code
_entity_poly.pdbx_strand_id
1 'polypeptide(L)'
;MIVMNEENIINGNAALQPEYKPYRKHSNKIHKKKDVNRQAKVKKKLKVILNICVFFVVGLTLIYRYSIIYNMQTELNSVESNISDINRQNENLTVELVKYNNLKYIEENAMNKLKMVVPNKQNAVYINLDKPIIKAQKDVNGIETQKGMLNKLKQLIWR
;
A
#
# COMPACT_ATOMS: atom_id res chain seq x y z
N MET A 1 -53.33 -87.00 10.16
CA MET A 1 -54.26 -88.04 10.62
C MET A 1 -53.70 -88.60 11.91
N ILE A 2 -54.29 -88.28 13.06
CA ILE A 2 -53.91 -88.85 14.37
C ILE A 2 -55.07 -89.75 14.74
N VAL A 3 -54.82 -91.05 14.84
CA VAL A 3 -55.81 -92.07 15.22
C VAL A 3 -56.07 -91.90 16.71
N MET A 4 -57.30 -91.54 17.08
CA MET A 4 -57.74 -91.52 18.47
C MET A 4 -58.51 -92.81 18.74
N ASN A 5 -58.11 -93.52 19.79
CA ASN A 5 -58.75 -94.75 20.25
C ASN A 5 -60.01 -94.38 21.05
N GLU A 6 -61.19 -94.78 20.57
CA GLU A 6 -62.50 -94.31 21.07
C GLU A 6 -62.90 -94.89 22.44
N GLU A 7 -62.10 -95.78 23.04
CA GLU A 7 -62.48 -96.51 24.26
C GLU A 7 -62.03 -95.84 25.58
N ASN A 8 -61.47 -94.63 25.55
CA ASN A 8 -61.06 -93.91 26.76
C ASN A 8 -61.47 -92.43 26.75
N ILE A 9 -62.77 -92.17 26.63
CA ILE A 9 -63.35 -90.85 26.89
C ILE A 9 -63.64 -90.75 28.39
N ILE A 10 -62.66 -90.26 29.14
CA ILE A 10 -62.82 -89.94 30.56
C ILE A 10 -63.44 -88.54 30.65
N ASN A 11 -64.77 -88.47 30.75
CA ASN A 11 -65.48 -87.24 31.11
C ASN A 11 -65.42 -87.05 32.62
N GLY A 12 -64.47 -86.22 33.08
CA GLY A 12 -64.31 -85.91 34.50
C GLY A 12 -64.10 -84.41 34.73
N ASN A 13 -64.89 -83.84 35.63
CA ASN A 13 -64.68 -82.54 36.29
C ASN A 13 -63.47 -82.57 37.26
N ALA A 14 -62.50 -83.45 36.99
CA ALA A 14 -61.36 -83.80 37.85
C ALA A 14 -60.01 -83.44 37.21
N ALA A 15 -60.02 -82.48 36.28
CA ALA A 15 -58.78 -81.91 35.78
C ALA A 15 -58.14 -81.08 36.91
N LEU A 16 -57.05 -81.57 37.49
CA LEU A 16 -56.22 -80.83 38.43
C LEU A 16 -55.83 -79.49 37.79
N GLN A 17 -56.15 -78.38 38.47
CA GLN A 17 -55.84 -77.05 37.98
C GLN A 17 -54.33 -76.97 37.71
N PRO A 18 -53.90 -76.64 36.48
CA PRO A 18 -52.48 -76.64 36.15
C PRO A 18 -51.78 -75.57 37.00
N GLU A 19 -50.76 -76.00 37.73
CA GLU A 19 -49.96 -75.11 38.57
C GLU A 19 -49.19 -74.13 37.66
N TYR A 20 -49.55 -72.86 37.73
CA TYR A 20 -48.92 -71.82 36.91
C TYR A 20 -47.46 -71.64 37.34
N LYS A 21 -46.51 -72.09 36.52
CA LYS A 21 -45.11 -71.71 36.68
C LYS A 21 -44.88 -70.39 35.95
N PRO A 22 -44.56 -69.29 36.64
CA PRO A 22 -44.32 -68.02 35.97
C PRO A 22 -43.14 -68.19 35.02
N TYR A 23 -43.34 -67.79 33.76
CA TYR A 23 -42.28 -67.78 32.76
C TYR A 23 -41.18 -66.85 33.24
N ARG A 24 -40.08 -67.43 33.77
CA ARG A 24 -38.85 -66.68 34.01
C ARG A 24 -38.27 -66.33 32.66
N LYS A 25 -38.56 -65.12 32.20
CA LYS A 25 -37.83 -64.48 31.11
C LYS A 25 -36.37 -64.55 31.51
N HIS A 26 -35.58 -65.43 30.89
CA HIS A 26 -34.13 -65.38 30.97
C HIS A 26 -33.77 -64.04 30.33
N SER A 27 -33.71 -62.99 31.15
CA SER A 27 -33.05 -61.76 30.76
C SER A 27 -31.61 -62.18 30.60
N ASN A 28 -31.22 -62.49 29.38
CA ASN A 28 -29.84 -62.37 28.97
C ASN A 28 -29.54 -60.90 29.18
N LYS A 29 -29.20 -60.52 30.41
CA LYS A 29 -28.50 -59.29 30.70
C LYS A 29 -27.18 -59.52 29.99
N ILE A 30 -27.16 -59.16 28.72
CA ILE A 30 -25.94 -58.93 27.99
C ILE A 30 -25.29 -57.82 28.80
N HIS A 31 -24.45 -58.21 29.76
CA HIS A 31 -23.54 -57.31 30.40
C HIS A 31 -22.70 -56.80 29.25
N LYS A 32 -23.09 -55.65 28.68
CA LYS A 32 -22.25 -54.87 27.79
C LYS A 32 -21.02 -54.62 28.63
N LYS A 33 -19.99 -55.48 28.49
CA LYS A 33 -18.69 -55.27 29.10
C LYS A 33 -18.33 -53.86 28.67
N LYS A 34 -18.33 -52.92 29.62
CA LYS A 34 -17.83 -51.57 29.36
C LYS A 34 -16.46 -51.81 28.81
N ASP A 35 -16.30 -51.57 27.51
CA ASP A 35 -15.08 -51.85 26.79
C ASP A 35 -14.05 -50.90 27.39
N VAL A 36 -13.32 -51.38 28.40
CA VAL A 36 -12.43 -50.58 29.27
C VAL A 36 -11.37 -49.87 28.42
N ASN A 37 -11.17 -50.38 27.21
CA ASN A 37 -10.24 -49.91 26.20
C ASN A 37 -10.80 -48.81 25.28
N ARG A 38 -12.10 -48.48 25.31
CA ARG A 38 -12.70 -47.48 24.41
C ARG A 38 -12.13 -46.08 24.65
N GLN A 39 -11.92 -45.71 25.92
CA GLN A 39 -11.28 -44.43 26.27
C GLN A 39 -9.81 -44.39 25.83
N ALA A 40 -9.07 -45.51 25.97
CA ALA A 40 -7.69 -45.59 25.52
C ALA A 40 -7.57 -45.49 23.99
N LYS A 41 -8.49 -46.10 23.23
CA LYS A 41 -8.58 -45.96 21.77
C LYS A 41 -8.86 -44.51 21.34
N VAL A 42 -9.76 -43.80 22.03
CA VAL A 42 -10.03 -42.37 21.76
C VAL A 42 -8.81 -41.51 22.07
N LYS A 43 -8.15 -41.71 23.21
CA LYS A 43 -6.92 -40.99 23.58
C LYS A 43 -5.79 -41.20 22.55
N LYS A 44 -5.64 -42.41 22.02
CA LYS A 44 -4.67 -42.69 20.93
C LYS A 44 -5.01 -41.93 19.65
N LYS A 45 -6.27 -41.94 19.23
CA LYS A 45 -6.73 -41.17 18.04
C LYS A 45 -6.52 -39.66 18.22
N LEU A 46 -6.82 -39.13 19.41
CA LEU A 46 -6.62 -37.72 19.74
C LEU A 46 -5.13 -37.33 19.67
N LYS A 47 -4.23 -38.18 20.17
CA LYS A 47 -2.77 -37.95 20.07
C LYS A 47 -2.30 -37.87 18.61
N VAL A 48 -2.83 -38.73 17.73
CA VAL A 48 -2.49 -38.69 16.30
C VAL A 48 -2.98 -37.40 15.65
N ILE A 49 -4.22 -36.98 15.93
CA ILE A 49 -4.78 -35.72 15.42
C ILE A 49 -3.98 -34.52 15.93
N LEU A 50 -3.59 -34.52 17.20
CA LEU A 50 -2.76 -33.48 17.79
C LEU A 50 -1.40 -33.39 17.08
N ASN A 51 -0.76 -34.53 16.79
CA ASN A 51 0.51 -34.56 16.08
C ASN A 51 0.38 -33.97 14.66
N ILE A 52 -0.68 -34.33 13.93
CA ILE A 52 -0.97 -33.76 12.60
C ILE A 52 -1.19 -32.25 12.70
N CYS A 53 -1.93 -31.81 13.73
CA CYS A 53 -2.18 -30.39 13.97
C CYS A 53 -0.88 -29.63 14.26
N VAL A 54 0.06 -30.20 15.03
CA VAL A 54 1.38 -29.60 15.27
C VAL A 54 2.14 -29.44 13.96
N PHE A 55 2.21 -30.48 13.11
CA PHE A 55 2.85 -30.36 11.79
C PHE A 55 2.17 -29.32 10.89
N PHE A 56 0.85 -29.23 10.96
CA PHE A 56 0.10 -28.24 10.20
C PHE A 56 0.42 -26.80 10.66
N VAL A 57 0.47 -26.56 11.97
CA VAL A 57 0.86 -25.26 12.54
C VAL A 57 2.28 -24.90 12.13
N VAL A 58 3.22 -25.84 12.16
CA VAL A 58 4.59 -25.63 11.69
C VAL A 58 4.60 -25.23 10.21
N GLY A 59 3.86 -25.94 9.36
CA GLY A 59 3.71 -25.61 7.93
C GLY A 59 3.14 -24.21 7.70
N LEU A 60 2.06 -23.84 8.39
CA LEU A 60 1.48 -22.50 8.33
C LEU A 60 2.47 -21.42 8.79
N THR A 61 3.23 -21.70 9.84
CA THR A 61 4.23 -20.77 10.38
C THR A 61 5.34 -20.52 9.36
N LEU A 62 5.79 -21.56 8.65
CA LEU A 62 6.76 -21.43 7.57
C LEU A 62 6.21 -20.54 6.45
N ILE A 63 5.01 -20.86 5.94
CA ILE A 63 4.38 -20.08 4.85
C ILE A 63 4.21 -18.61 5.27
N TYR A 64 3.77 -18.35 6.50
CA TYR A 64 3.64 -17.00 7.04
C TYR A 64 4.99 -16.26 7.07
N ARG A 65 6.06 -16.91 7.53
CA ARG A 65 7.41 -16.33 7.52
C ARG A 65 7.90 -16.04 6.11
N TYR A 66 7.69 -16.96 5.16
CA TYR A 66 8.03 -16.75 3.76
C TYR A 66 7.26 -15.58 3.15
N SER A 67 5.97 -15.43 3.47
CA SER A 67 5.17 -14.29 3.00
C SER A 67 5.70 -12.96 3.54
N ILE A 68 6.13 -12.91 4.80
CA ILE A 68 6.76 -11.70 5.36
C ILE A 68 8.06 -11.37 4.61
N ILE A 69 8.94 -12.35 4.42
CA ILE A 69 10.21 -12.16 3.71
C ILE A 69 9.96 -11.68 2.29
N TYR A 70 8.98 -12.26 1.60
CA TYR A 70 8.61 -11.86 0.25
C TYR A 70 8.15 -10.40 0.21
N ASN A 71 7.27 -10.00 1.13
CA ASN A 71 6.82 -8.60 1.21
C ASN A 71 7.98 -7.64 1.47
N MET A 72 8.90 -7.99 2.39
CA MET A 72 10.10 -7.20 2.65
C MET A 72 10.99 -7.09 1.41
N GLN A 73 11.17 -8.19 0.66
CA GLN A 73 11.94 -8.17 -0.59
C GLN A 73 11.27 -7.28 -1.65
N THR A 74 9.95 -7.34 -1.77
CA THR A 74 9.20 -6.48 -2.69
C THR A 74 9.35 -5.01 -2.32
N GLU A 75 9.26 -4.68 -1.03
CA GLU A 75 9.47 -3.33 -0.54
C GLU A 75 10.89 -2.84 -0.84
N LEU A 76 11.91 -3.66 -0.52
CA LEU A 76 13.31 -3.35 -0.85
C LEU A 76 13.52 -3.09 -2.34
N ASN A 77 12.98 -3.95 -3.21
CA ASN A 77 13.08 -3.78 -4.66
C ASN A 77 12.40 -2.49 -5.12
N SER A 78 11.25 -2.13 -4.52
CA SER A 78 10.54 -0.89 -4.85
C SER A 78 11.34 0.35 -4.44
N VAL A 79 11.95 0.32 -3.25
CA VAL A 79 12.82 1.40 -2.76
C VAL A 79 14.06 1.54 -3.64
N GLU A 80 14.68 0.43 -4.01
CA GLU A 80 15.84 0.43 -4.92
C GLU A 80 15.48 1.00 -6.30
N SER A 81 14.33 0.62 -6.86
CA SER A 81 13.81 1.20 -8.10
C SER A 81 13.62 2.71 -7.97
N ASN A 82 12.98 3.16 -6.88
CA ASN A 82 12.77 4.58 -6.64
C ASN A 82 14.09 5.36 -6.54
N ILE A 83 15.10 4.81 -5.87
CA ILE A 83 16.44 5.41 -5.79
C ILE A 83 17.07 5.52 -7.18
N SER A 84 16.99 4.45 -7.98
CA SER A 84 17.48 4.44 -9.36
C SER A 84 16.78 5.49 -10.22
N ASP A 85 15.46 5.60 -10.10
CA ASP A 85 14.66 6.57 -10.85
C ASP A 85 14.98 8.01 -10.45
N ILE A 86 15.16 8.28 -9.15
CA ILE A 86 15.59 9.60 -8.66
C ILE A 86 17.00 9.94 -9.15
N ASN A 87 17.93 8.99 -9.11
CA ASN A 87 19.29 9.22 -9.62
C ASN A 87 19.28 9.51 -11.13
N ARG A 88 18.49 8.78 -11.91
CA ARG A 88 18.30 9.06 -13.34
C ARG A 88 17.72 10.45 -13.58
N GLN A 89 16.74 10.87 -12.77
CA GLN A 89 16.19 12.21 -12.85
C GLN A 89 17.25 13.28 -12.53
N ASN A 90 18.06 13.09 -11.49
CA ASN A 90 19.15 13.99 -11.14
C ASN A 90 20.22 14.07 -12.25
N GLU A 91 20.61 12.94 -12.83
CA GLU A 91 21.55 12.89 -13.96
C GLU A 91 20.97 13.63 -15.17
N ASN A 92 19.71 13.37 -15.53
CA ASN A 92 19.04 14.09 -16.62
C ASN A 92 19.00 15.60 -16.38
N LEU A 93 18.67 16.03 -15.17
CA LEU A 93 18.62 17.45 -14.82
C LEU A 93 20.02 18.09 -14.90
N THR A 94 21.05 17.35 -14.49
CA THR A 94 22.45 17.77 -14.60
C THR A 94 22.86 17.94 -16.07
N VAL A 95 22.49 16.99 -16.93
CA VAL A 95 22.72 17.08 -18.38
C VAL A 95 21.98 18.27 -18.99
N GLU A 96 20.74 18.53 -18.55
CA GLU A 96 19.96 19.67 -18.99
C GLU A 96 20.62 21.00 -18.59
N LEU A 97 21.13 21.12 -17.37
CA LEU A 97 21.90 22.28 -16.91
C LEU A 97 23.15 22.52 -17.76
N VAL A 98 23.88 21.45 -18.11
CA VAL A 98 25.04 21.55 -19.01
C VAL A 98 24.63 22.07 -20.39
N LYS A 99 23.46 21.68 -20.89
CA LYS A 99 22.91 22.22 -22.15
C LYS A 99 22.68 23.73 -22.09
N TYR A 100 22.21 24.27 -20.97
CA TYR A 100 22.05 25.72 -20.79
C TYR A 100 23.40 26.45 -20.66
N ASN A 101 24.43 25.78 -20.15
CA ASN A 101 25.80 26.30 -20.10
C ASN A 101 26.55 26.20 -21.45
N ASN A 102 25.87 25.73 -22.51
CA ASN A 102 26.41 25.70 -23.85
C ASN A 102 26.24 27.07 -24.52
N LEU A 103 27.36 27.69 -24.89
CA LEU A 103 27.40 28.97 -25.61
C LEU A 103 26.50 28.99 -26.86
N LYS A 104 26.42 27.87 -27.59
CA LYS A 104 25.57 27.75 -28.77
C LYS A 104 24.07 27.87 -28.44
N TYR A 105 23.65 27.31 -27.31
CA TYR A 105 22.25 27.42 -26.85
C TYR A 105 21.92 28.86 -26.46
N ILE A 106 22.85 29.54 -25.79
CA ILE A 106 22.71 30.95 -25.43
C ILE A 106 22.63 31.82 -26.69
N GLU A 107 23.50 31.58 -27.67
CA GLU A 107 23.53 32.30 -28.94
C GLU A 107 22.23 32.12 -29.73
N GLU A 108 21.71 30.88 -29.84
CA GLU A 108 20.44 30.60 -30.50
C GLU A 108 19.26 31.30 -29.81
N ASN A 109 19.17 31.25 -28.47
CA ASN A 109 18.11 31.94 -27.74
C ASN A 109 18.23 33.47 -27.90
N ALA A 110 19.45 34.01 -27.83
CA ALA A 110 19.72 35.43 -28.00
C ALA A 110 19.29 35.92 -29.40
N MET A 111 19.69 35.22 -30.46
CA MET A 111 19.35 35.60 -31.83
C MET A 111 17.87 35.34 -32.17
N ASN A 112 17.35 34.16 -31.83
CA ASN A 112 16.01 33.76 -32.29
C ASN A 112 14.89 34.34 -31.43
N LYS A 113 15.02 34.30 -30.09
CA LYS A 113 13.99 34.79 -29.16
C LYS A 113 14.16 36.26 -28.82
N LEU A 114 15.38 36.66 -28.46
CA LEU A 114 15.65 38.04 -28.02
C LEU A 114 15.99 38.99 -29.17
N LYS A 115 16.08 38.48 -30.41
CA LYS A 115 16.43 39.24 -31.62
C LYS A 115 17.75 40.01 -31.48
N MET A 116 18.68 39.48 -30.67
CA MET A 116 20.04 40.02 -30.57
C MET A 116 20.79 39.78 -31.87
N VAL A 117 21.64 40.72 -32.26
CA VAL A 117 22.44 40.65 -33.47
C VAL A 117 23.91 40.63 -33.08
N VAL A 118 24.70 39.77 -33.73
CA VAL A 118 26.15 39.70 -33.49
C VAL A 118 26.77 41.05 -33.85
N PRO A 119 27.52 41.70 -32.94
CA PRO A 119 28.08 43.01 -33.18
C PRO A 119 29.10 42.96 -34.31
N ASN A 120 28.92 43.83 -35.30
CA ASN A 120 29.88 44.00 -36.39
C ASN A 120 31.00 44.94 -35.95
N LYS A 121 32.26 44.55 -36.15
CA LYS A 121 33.46 45.37 -35.85
C LYS A 121 33.44 46.73 -36.54
N GLN A 122 32.77 46.85 -37.68
CA GLN A 122 32.62 48.12 -38.41
C GLN A 122 31.72 49.13 -37.69
N ASN A 123 30.82 48.66 -36.79
CA ASN A 123 29.91 49.49 -36.01
C ASN A 123 30.43 49.76 -34.59
N ALA A 124 31.70 49.42 -34.30
CA ALA A 124 32.29 49.64 -32.99
C ALA A 124 32.62 51.12 -32.78
N VAL A 125 31.95 51.76 -31.81
CA VAL A 125 32.21 53.14 -31.41
C VAL A 125 33.17 53.13 -30.22
N TYR A 126 34.37 53.67 -30.40
CA TYR A 126 35.35 53.84 -29.33
C TYR A 126 35.11 55.19 -28.65
N ILE A 127 34.69 55.17 -27.39
CA ILE A 127 34.52 56.37 -26.56
C ILE A 127 35.74 56.53 -25.67
N ASN A 128 36.35 57.71 -25.73
CA ASN A 128 37.42 58.08 -24.83
C ASN A 128 36.81 58.62 -23.52
N LEU A 129 36.94 57.85 -22.44
CA LEU A 129 36.37 58.15 -21.12
C LEU A 129 37.08 59.32 -20.41
N ASP A 130 38.27 59.70 -20.86
CA ASP A 130 39.06 60.80 -20.29
C ASP A 130 38.60 62.18 -20.81
N LYS A 131 37.71 62.20 -21.82
CA LYS A 131 37.08 63.43 -22.28
C LYS A 131 35.70 63.58 -21.62
N PRO A 132 35.42 64.70 -20.92
CA PRO A 132 34.06 65.01 -20.47
C PRO A 132 33.19 65.40 -21.69
N ILE A 133 32.71 64.41 -22.44
CA ILE A 133 31.79 64.59 -23.58
C ILE A 133 30.34 64.29 -23.19
N ILE A 134 29.99 64.48 -21.92
CA ILE A 134 28.60 64.71 -21.56
C ILE A 134 28.44 66.23 -21.55
N LYS A 135 28.16 66.81 -22.73
CA LYS A 135 27.30 68.00 -22.70
C LYS A 135 25.96 67.46 -22.24
N ALA A 136 25.71 67.53 -20.93
CA ALA A 136 24.39 67.34 -20.40
C ALA A 136 23.51 68.29 -21.23
N GLN A 137 22.67 67.73 -22.09
CA GLN A 137 21.60 68.50 -22.68
C GLN A 137 20.79 68.94 -21.47
N LYS A 138 21.03 70.17 -21.02
CA LYS A 138 20.08 70.86 -20.18
C LYS A 138 18.89 71.00 -21.09
N ASP A 139 17.93 70.09 -20.95
CA ASP A 139 16.58 70.34 -21.40
C ASP A 139 16.16 71.63 -20.69
N VAL A 140 16.30 72.74 -21.41
CA VAL A 140 15.75 74.04 -21.07
C VAL A 140 14.25 73.88 -21.27
N ASN A 141 13.58 73.12 -20.40
CA ASN A 141 12.13 72.98 -20.32
C ASN A 141 11.77 72.27 -19.01
N GLY A 142 11.93 73.00 -17.91
CA GLY A 142 11.46 72.52 -16.61
C GLY A 142 12.16 73.19 -15.45
N ILE A 143 11.96 74.51 -15.30
CA ILE A 143 11.86 75.31 -14.05
C ILE A 143 11.83 76.79 -14.51
N GLU A 144 10.75 77.22 -15.18
CA GLU A 144 10.47 78.67 -15.35
C GLU A 144 9.15 79.08 -14.67
N THR A 145 8.28 78.14 -14.32
CA THR A 145 6.95 78.43 -13.79
C THR A 145 6.91 78.84 -12.31
N GLN A 146 7.98 78.64 -11.53
CA GLN A 146 7.94 78.87 -10.08
C GLN A 146 8.51 80.23 -9.64
N LYS A 147 9.46 80.82 -10.39
CA LYS A 147 10.04 82.13 -10.03
C LYS A 147 9.03 83.27 -10.17
N GLY A 148 8.14 83.22 -11.17
CA GLY A 148 7.07 84.22 -11.36
C GLY A 148 6.00 84.19 -10.26
N MET A 149 5.62 83.01 -9.78
CA MET A 149 4.66 82.86 -8.67
C MET A 149 5.23 83.32 -7.32
N LEU A 150 6.51 83.06 -7.06
CA LEU A 150 7.18 83.53 -5.84
C LEU A 150 7.31 85.06 -5.81
N ASN A 151 7.57 85.70 -6.96
CA ASN A 151 7.60 87.16 -7.05
C ASN A 151 6.23 87.80 -6.78
N LYS A 152 5.12 87.17 -7.21
CA LYS A 152 3.76 87.62 -6.88
C LYS A 152 3.45 87.48 -5.38
N LEU A 153 3.88 86.39 -4.74
CA LEU A 153 3.72 86.20 -3.29
C LEU A 153 4.52 87.25 -2.49
N LYS A 154 5.75 87.55 -2.92
CA LYS A 154 6.61 88.53 -2.25
C LYS A 154 6.03 89.94 -2.31
N GLN A 155 5.36 90.30 -3.40
CA GLN A 155 4.68 91.59 -3.56
C GLN A 155 3.40 91.70 -2.72
N LEU A 156 2.74 90.58 -2.42
CA LEU A 156 1.52 90.55 -1.60
C LEU A 156 1.82 90.67 -0.09
N ILE A 157 2.97 90.16 0.36
CA ILE A 157 3.39 90.21 1.77
C ILE A 157 3.92 91.60 2.15
N TRP A 158 4.34 92.41 1.17
CA TRP A 158 4.91 93.74 1.35
C TRP A 158 4.00 94.84 0.78
N ARG A 159 2.68 94.70 0.99
CA ARG A 159 1.68 95.75 0.80
C ARG A 159 0.70 95.79 1.97
#